data_AF-A0A966L9E1-F1
#
_entry.id   AF-A0A966L9E1-F1
#
_cell.length_a   1.000
_cell.length_b   1.000
_cell.length_c   1.000
_cell.angle_alpha   90.00
_cell.angle_beta   90.00
_cell.angle_gamma   90.00
#
_symmetry.space_group_name_H-M   'P 1'
#
loop_
_entity.id
_entity.type
_entity.pdbx_description
1 polymer ?
#
loop_
_entity_poly.entity_id
_entity_poly.type
_entity_poly.pdbx_seq_one_letter_code
_entity_poly.pdbx_strand_id
1 'polypeptide(L)'
;MLGAVALGVLLIVTVDRLYGHSTLAFAAAILLLLIVNAPMLRFNCPRCAKNAFFRGMFVVPWPNRICTRCGLDLSDTASHNR
;
A
#
# COMPACT_ATOMS: atom_id res chain seq x y z
N MET A 1 0.87 6.01 4.01
CA MET A 1 1.15 6.16 2.57
C MET A 1 2.02 7.36 2.26
N LEU A 2 1.53 8.60 2.44
CA LEU A 2 2.34 9.80 2.21
C LEU A 2 3.66 9.83 2.99
N GLY A 3 3.66 9.44 4.27
CA GLY A 3 4.88 9.38 5.07
C GLY A 3 5.92 8.37 4.57
N ALA A 4 5.49 7.19 4.11
CA ALA A 4 6.38 6.17 3.57
C ALA A 4 6.99 6.59 2.22
N VAL A 5 6.17 7.22 1.36
CA VAL A 5 6.63 7.82 0.10
C VAL A 5 7.65 8.93 0.37
N ALA A 6 7.36 9.84 1.31
CA ALA A 6 8.28 10.90 1.69
C ALA A 6 9.61 10.35 2.20
N LEU A 7 9.58 9.31 3.05
CA LEU A 7 10.79 8.63 3.56
C LEU A 7 11.60 7.98 2.43
N GLY A 8 10.92 7.29 1.50
CA GLY A 8 11.57 6.70 0.33
C GLY A 8 12.24 7.74 -0.58
N VAL A 9 11.56 8.86 -0.85
CA VAL A 9 12.11 9.98 -1.62
C VAL A 9 13.32 10.59 -0.90
N LEU A 10 13.23 10.80 0.42
CA LEU A 10 14.29 11.41 1.22
C LEU A 10 15.53 10.52 1.26
N LEU A 11 15.36 9.19 1.37
CA LEU A 11 16.45 8.22 1.28
C LEU A 11 17.15 8.31 -0.09
N ILE A 12 16.40 8.26 -1.18
CA ILE A 12 16.95 8.31 -2.54
C ILE A 12 17.74 9.62 -2.75
N VAL A 13 17.15 10.76 -2.41
CA VAL A 13 17.80 12.08 -2.58
C VAL A 13 19.08 12.18 -1.74
N THR A 14 19.06 11.65 -0.52
CA THR A 14 20.23 11.70 0.38
C THR A 14 21.38 10.85 -0.15
N VAL A 15 21.08 9.63 -0.62
CA VAL A 15 22.11 8.74 -1.16
C VAL A 15 22.66 9.24 -2.49
N ASP A 16 21.79 9.74 -3.38
CA ASP A 16 22.18 10.30 -4.67
C ASP A 16 23.12 11.51 -4.51
N ARG A 17 22.87 12.35 -3.51
CA ARG A 17 23.71 13.53 -3.20
C ARG A 17 25.03 13.21 -2.53
N LEU A 18 25.11 12.14 -1.73
CA LEU A 18 26.31 11.80 -0.95
C LEU A 18 27.25 10.83 -1.67
N TYR A 19 26.72 9.90 -2.46
CA TYR A 19 27.48 8.78 -3.03
C TYR A 19 27.46 8.72 -4.57
N GLY A 20 26.74 9.64 -5.24
CA GLY A 20 26.50 9.58 -6.68
C GLY A 20 25.50 8.49 -7.09
N HIS A 21 25.02 8.52 -8.34
CA HIS A 21 23.96 7.64 -8.86
C HIS A 21 24.20 6.16 -8.51
N SER A 22 23.48 5.68 -7.49
CA SER A 22 23.59 4.33 -6.97
C SER A 22 22.28 3.57 -7.19
N THR A 23 22.24 2.74 -8.22
CA THR A 23 21.08 1.89 -8.58
C THR A 23 20.63 0.98 -7.43
N LEU A 24 21.55 0.57 -6.56
CA LEU A 24 21.26 -0.22 -5.35
C LEU A 24 20.40 0.54 -4.32
N ALA A 25 20.63 1.84 -4.12
CA ALA A 25 19.85 2.64 -3.19
C ALA A 25 18.42 2.85 -3.69
N PHE A 26 18.28 3.04 -5.00
CA PHE A 26 16.98 3.11 -5.65
C PHE A 26 16.20 1.79 -5.53
N ALA A 27 16.87 0.65 -5.78
CA ALA A 27 16.28 -0.67 -5.59
C ALA A 27 15.83 -0.91 -4.14
N ALA A 28 16.66 -0.53 -3.16
CA ALA A 28 16.33 -0.65 -1.74
C ALA A 28 15.10 0.19 -1.36
N ALA A 29 14.99 1.42 -1.86
CA ALA A 29 13.83 2.29 -1.61
C ALA A 29 12.53 1.72 -2.20
N ILE A 30 12.59 1.15 -3.41
CA ILE A 30 11.43 0.47 -4.03
C ILE A 30 11.02 -0.74 -3.19
N LEU A 31 11.98 -1.59 -2.79
CA LEU A 31 11.68 -2.76 -1.97
C LEU A 31 11.07 -2.36 -0.62
N LEU A 32 11.62 -1.34 0.03
CA LEU A 32 11.07 -0.80 1.28
C LEU A 32 9.62 -0.32 1.08
N LEU A 33 9.34 0.43 0.01
CA LEU A 33 8.00 0.88 -0.32
C LEU A 33 7.05 -0.29 -0.54
N LEU A 34 7.47 -1.33 -1.28
CA LEU A 34 6.65 -2.51 -1.51
C LEU A 34 6.33 -3.25 -0.21
N ILE A 35 7.32 -3.44 0.67
CA ILE A 35 7.16 -4.13 1.96
C ILE A 35 6.20 -3.35 2.86
N VAL A 36 6.40 -2.04 3.01
CA VAL A 36 5.55 -1.17 3.84
C VAL A 36 4.12 -1.11 3.29
N ASN A 37 3.94 -1.29 1.98
CA ASN A 37 2.62 -1.31 1.33
C ASN A 37 1.95 -2.70 1.31
N ALA A 38 2.70 -3.78 1.43
CA ALA A 38 2.18 -5.15 1.34
C ALA A 38 0.98 -5.46 2.26
N PRO A 39 0.88 -4.92 3.50
CA PRO A 39 -0.30 -5.15 4.34
C PRO A 39 -1.61 -4.63 3.73
N MET A 40 -1.57 -3.64 2.84
CA MET A 40 -2.78 -3.15 2.15
C MET A 40 -3.42 -4.23 1.26
N LEU A 41 -2.62 -5.17 0.76
CA LEU A 41 -3.10 -6.31 -0.03
C LEU A 41 -3.94 -7.29 0.81
N ARG A 42 -3.89 -7.20 2.14
CA ARG A 42 -4.59 -8.10 3.06
C ARG A 42 -5.95 -7.56 3.53
N PHE A 43 -6.34 -6.34 3.17
CA PHE A 43 -7.68 -5.82 3.44
C PHE A 43 -8.72 -6.49 2.56
N ASN A 44 -9.01 -7.75 2.87
CA ASN A 44 -9.92 -8.61 2.15
C ASN A 44 -11.25 -8.71 2.90
N CYS A 45 -12.34 -8.80 2.14
CA CYS A 45 -13.66 -9.06 2.70
C CYS A 45 -13.69 -10.44 3.39
N PRO A 46 -14.15 -10.56 4.65
CA PRO A 46 -14.17 -11.82 5.38
C PRO A 46 -15.10 -12.88 4.76
N ARG A 47 -16.08 -12.45 3.95
CA ARG A 47 -17.07 -13.35 3.34
C ARG A 47 -16.66 -13.89 1.97
N CYS A 48 -15.98 -13.10 1.15
CA CYS A 48 -15.70 -13.44 -0.25
C CYS A 48 -14.23 -13.27 -0.66
N ALA A 49 -13.35 -12.95 0.29
CA ALA A 49 -11.92 -12.73 0.14
C ALA A 49 -11.50 -11.66 -0.91
N LYS A 50 -12.44 -10.87 -1.45
CA LYS A 50 -12.11 -9.78 -2.37
C LYS A 50 -11.47 -8.61 -1.62
N ASN A 51 -10.37 -8.09 -2.14
CA ASN A 51 -9.67 -6.94 -1.58
C ASN A 51 -10.50 -5.65 -1.73
N ALA A 52 -10.60 -4.86 -0.65
CA ALA A 52 -11.39 -3.64 -0.55
C ALA A 52 -10.80 -2.44 -1.31
N PHE A 53 -9.50 -2.46 -1.65
CA PHE A 53 -8.82 -1.43 -2.45
C PHE A 53 -9.02 -1.61 -3.96
N PHE A 54 -9.45 -2.79 -4.41
CA PHE A 54 -9.64 -3.10 -5.83
C PHE A 54 -11.05 -2.77 -6.32
N ARG A 55 -11.13 -1.87 -7.28
CA ARG A 55 -12.36 -1.45 -7.98
C ARG A 55 -12.21 -1.77 -9.47
N GLY A 56 -12.51 -3.01 -9.83
CA GLY A 56 -12.28 -3.51 -11.19
C GLY A 56 -10.79 -3.68 -11.48
N MET A 57 -10.31 -3.13 -12.59
CA MET A 57 -8.88 -3.13 -12.95
C MET A 57 -8.07 -2.06 -12.20
N PHE A 58 -8.73 -1.12 -11.53
CA PHE A 58 -8.05 -0.03 -10.83
C PHE A 58 -7.88 -0.32 -9.33
N VAL A 59 -6.67 -0.03 -8.83
CA VAL A 59 -6.36 0.03 -7.40
C VAL A 59 -6.52 1.46 -6.95
N VAL A 60 -7.27 1.67 -5.87
CA VAL A 60 -7.62 3.00 -5.42
C VAL A 60 -7.15 3.17 -3.98
N PRO A 61 -6.49 4.30 -3.62
CA PRO A 61 -5.73 4.42 -2.37
C PRO A 61 -6.57 4.46 -1.09
N TRP A 62 -7.90 4.52 -1.19
CA TRP A 62 -8.80 4.41 -0.04
C TRP A 62 -9.65 3.13 -0.14
N PRO A 63 -9.78 2.36 0.95
CA PRO A 63 -10.57 1.13 0.95
C PRO A 63 -12.06 1.43 0.76
N ASN A 64 -12.78 0.54 0.08
CA ASN A 64 -14.22 0.68 -0.07
C ASN A 64 -14.97 0.29 1.21
N ARG A 65 -15.97 1.09 1.59
CA ARG A 65 -16.86 0.76 2.73
C ARG A 65 -17.71 -0.47 2.46
N ILE A 66 -18.12 -0.68 1.20
CA ILE A 66 -18.97 -1.81 0.82
C ILE A 66 -18.20 -2.73 -0.13
N CYS A 67 -18.25 -4.04 0.09
CA CYS A 67 -17.60 -4.99 -0.80
C CYS A 67 -18.27 -5.00 -2.17
N THR A 68 -17.51 -4.72 -3.23
CA THR A 68 -18.01 -4.66 -4.62
C THR A 68 -18.34 -6.03 -5.24
N ARG A 69 -18.20 -7.14 -4.49
CA ARG A 69 -18.59 -8.48 -4.96
C ARG A 69 -19.79 -9.04 -4.20
N CYS A 70 -19.78 -8.98 -2.87
CA CYS A 70 -20.85 -9.57 -2.04
C CYS A 70 -21.76 -8.56 -1.36
N GLY A 71 -21.53 -7.24 -1.51
CA GLY A 71 -22.35 -6.19 -0.90
C GLY A 71 -22.21 -6.05 0.61
N LEU A 72 -21.27 -6.78 1.25
CA LEU A 72 -21.04 -6.68 2.70
C LEU A 72 -20.52 -5.29 3.08
N ASP A 73 -21.08 -4.71 4.15
CA ASP A 73 -20.53 -3.51 4.77
C ASP A 73 -19.26 -3.86 5.57
N LEU A 74 -18.14 -3.28 5.15
CA LEU A 74 -16.80 -3.44 5.71
C LEU A 74 -16.49 -2.35 6.75
N SER A 75 -17.39 -1.36 6.92
CA SER A 75 -17.21 -0.23 7.85
C SER A 75 -17.13 -0.71 9.30
N ASP A 76 -17.95 -1.69 9.67
CA ASP A 76 -17.94 -2.31 11.01
C ASP A 76 -16.75 -3.27 11.19
N THR A 77 -16.36 -3.98 10.12
CA THR A 77 -15.31 -5.00 10.20
C THR A 77 -13.89 -4.42 10.11
N ALA A 78 -13.73 -3.16 9.71
CA ALA A 78 -12.44 -2.49 9.62
C ALA A 78 -11.70 -2.39 10.98
N SER A 79 -12.43 -2.52 12.10
CA SER A 79 -11.88 -2.57 13.45
C SER A 79 -11.12 -3.86 13.80
N HIS A 80 -11.29 -4.94 13.03
CA HIS A 80 -10.75 -6.27 13.37
C HIS A 80 -9.35 -6.54 12.78
N ASN A 81 -8.87 -5.73 11.83
CA ASN A 81 -7.55 -5.90 11.19
C ASN A 81 -6.52 -4.86 11.70
N ARG A 82 -6.54 -4.55 13.00
CA ARG A 82 -5.55 -3.68 13.64
C ARG A 82 -4.39 -4.48 14.19
#